data_AF-A0A8J4GW41-F1
#
_entry.id   AF-A0A8J4GW41-F1
#
_cell.length_a   1.000
_cell.length_b   1.000
_cell.length_c   1.000
_cell.angle_alpha   90.00
_cell.angle_beta   90.00
_cell.angle_gamma   90.00
#
_symmetry.space_group_name_H-M   'P 1'
#
loop_
_entity.id
_entity.type
_entity.pdbx_description
1 polymer ?
#
loop_
_entity_poly.entity_id
_entity_poly.type
_entity_poly.pdbx_seq_one_letter_code
_entity_poly.pdbx_strand_id
1 'polypeptide(L)'
;MSITGGGVDPFTGGSSGGQTSSGFPAHTLAHIPCHTLLTFDNVPNLEALGRKIREFNAALSSPQQLSETDLAAGGPLDALLQKLSKVAAAATGAAAAAGAPIVSAADVALLRRMLVWPPDKVFPALDIARLAVLDGAAGGGGDLLAAPAVAGDLAAAAPTPGTLAGALAAAAASALPANHQLALRLAANASAAASAPLRRWLLAGASPLLDRLAPLLAAPTATKAVRLSGAVLLGNLAAAVGLRQLPAEVPQSGDVPLQALSCGLELLGACASPLEESDGVYRCLVAMGTLLVAGGADLCQIAKDLDINDRIHAIMTGARGGGAAEQKLLQVGIDVTSVIARNTGVKV
;
A
#
# COMPACT_ATOMS: atom_id res chain seq x y z
N MET A 1 15.71 -4.89 5.48
CA MET A 1 14.56 -4.72 4.56
C MET A 1 14.82 -3.44 3.78
N SER A 2 14.81 -3.50 2.46
CA SER A 2 14.97 -2.30 1.64
C SER A 2 13.62 -1.59 1.55
N ILE A 3 13.58 -0.28 1.82
CA ILE A 3 12.39 0.57 1.69
C ILE A 3 12.76 1.68 0.70
N THR A 4 11.99 1.82 -0.38
CA THR A 4 12.19 2.89 -1.37
C THR A 4 10.90 3.71 -1.55
N GLY A 5 11.06 5.01 -1.77
CA GLY A 5 10.00 5.97 -2.05
C GLY A 5 10.28 6.78 -3.32
N GLY A 6 9.37 7.68 -3.69
CA GLY A 6 9.68 8.83 -4.54
C GLY A 6 10.10 8.56 -5.98
N GLY A 7 9.70 7.43 -6.59
CA GLY A 7 10.02 7.14 -8.00
C GLY A 7 11.35 6.42 -8.22
N VAL A 8 12.03 5.98 -7.16
CA VAL A 8 13.13 5.01 -7.27
C VAL A 8 12.51 3.62 -7.45
N ASP A 9 12.44 3.18 -8.71
CA ASP A 9 11.99 1.84 -9.08
C ASP A 9 13.11 0.81 -8.77
N PRO A 10 12.93 -0.09 -7.78
CA PRO A 10 13.94 -1.11 -7.43
C PRO A 10 14.19 -2.11 -8.56
N PHE A 11 13.39 -2.06 -9.63
CA PHE A 11 13.52 -2.90 -10.81
C PHE A 11 14.24 -2.20 -11.97
N THR A 12 14.76 -0.97 -11.77
CA THR A 12 15.49 -0.20 -12.80
C THR A 12 16.97 0.04 -12.50
N GLY A 13 17.47 -0.36 -11.32
CA GLY A 13 18.87 -0.15 -10.91
C GLY A 13 19.52 -1.45 -10.42
N GLY A 14 20.62 -1.85 -11.06
CA GLY A 14 21.28 -3.15 -10.86
C GLY A 14 21.72 -3.44 -9.43
N SER A 15 21.16 -4.49 -8.85
CA SER A 15 21.82 -5.36 -7.87
C SER A 15 21.06 -6.69 -7.75
N SER A 16 21.32 -7.59 -8.71
CA SER A 16 21.04 -9.01 -8.57
C SER A 16 21.95 -9.58 -7.47
N GLY A 17 21.44 -9.77 -6.26
CA GLY A 17 22.26 -10.25 -5.15
C GLY A 17 21.43 -10.83 -4.00
N GLY A 18 21.04 -12.10 -4.13
CA GLY A 18 20.42 -12.87 -3.06
C GLY A 18 20.42 -14.37 -3.35
N GLN A 19 21.57 -15.04 -3.15
CA GLN A 19 21.63 -16.48 -2.88
C GLN A 19 21.02 -16.70 -1.46
N THR A 20 20.10 -17.64 -1.21
CA THR A 20 20.27 -19.09 -1.27
C THR A 20 18.90 -19.80 -1.17
N SER A 21 18.66 -20.81 -2.01
CA SER A 21 18.26 -22.17 -1.63
C SER A 21 18.19 -23.05 -2.89
N SER A 22 18.45 -24.33 -2.70
CA SER A 22 18.92 -25.34 -3.66
C SER A 22 18.03 -25.59 -4.90
N GLY A 23 18.64 -25.53 -6.10
CA GLY A 23 18.16 -26.14 -7.33
C GLY A 23 17.82 -25.16 -8.47
N PHE A 24 18.80 -24.57 -9.15
CA PHE A 24 18.56 -23.73 -10.35
C PHE A 24 19.53 -24.05 -11.49
N PRO A 25 19.04 -24.63 -12.62
CA PRO A 25 19.27 -24.02 -13.95
C PRO A 25 18.06 -24.24 -14.93
N ALA A 26 17.79 -23.53 -16.03
CA ALA A 26 18.32 -22.34 -16.70
C ALA A 26 17.14 -21.42 -17.08
N HIS A 27 16.91 -20.41 -16.24
CA HIS A 27 16.22 -19.12 -16.45
C HIS A 27 16.18 -18.52 -15.05
N THR A 28 17.11 -17.61 -14.78
CA THR A 28 17.16 -16.84 -13.54
C THR A 28 15.95 -15.91 -13.52
N LEU A 29 15.10 -16.02 -12.49
CA LEU A 29 13.98 -15.09 -12.32
C LEU A 29 14.54 -13.68 -12.17
N ALA A 30 14.04 -12.73 -12.95
CA ALA A 30 14.58 -11.37 -13.00
C ALA A 30 13.95 -10.44 -11.95
N HIS A 31 12.69 -10.66 -11.61
CA HIS A 31 11.89 -9.74 -10.82
C HIS A 31 11.31 -10.33 -9.52
N ILE A 32 11.26 -11.66 -9.41
CA ILE A 32 10.58 -12.39 -8.33
C ILE A 32 11.55 -13.40 -7.69
N PRO A 33 11.52 -13.58 -6.34
CA PRO A 33 10.73 -12.81 -5.37
C PRO A 33 11.26 -11.39 -5.17
N CYS A 34 10.37 -10.45 -4.83
CA CYS A 34 10.75 -9.09 -4.44
C CYS A 34 10.38 -8.83 -2.98
N HIS A 35 11.37 -8.41 -2.19
CA HIS A 35 11.20 -8.05 -0.79
C HIS A 35 11.43 -6.57 -0.50
N THR A 36 11.56 -5.75 -1.55
CA THR A 36 11.66 -4.30 -1.42
C THR A 36 10.28 -3.74 -1.13
N LEU A 37 10.18 -3.03 -0.02
CA LEU A 37 8.98 -2.30 0.34
C LEU A 37 8.94 -0.95 -0.36
N LEU A 38 7.73 -0.53 -0.70
CA LEU A 38 7.47 0.69 -1.44
C LEU A 38 6.58 1.62 -0.62
N THR A 39 6.91 2.91 -0.62
CA THR A 39 6.13 3.95 0.05
C THR A 39 5.71 5.05 -0.91
N PHE A 40 4.63 5.74 -0.56
CA PHE A 40 4.14 6.96 -1.18
C PHE A 40 4.52 8.16 -0.29
N ASP A 41 5.77 8.56 -0.37
CA ASP A 41 6.40 9.69 0.34
C ASP A 41 6.25 11.03 -0.42
N ASN A 42 5.68 11.03 -1.62
CA ASN A 42 5.48 12.24 -2.40
C ASN A 42 4.63 13.26 -1.62
N VAL A 43 5.23 14.42 -1.35
CA VAL A 43 4.59 15.53 -0.61
C VAL A 43 3.57 16.21 -1.54
N PRO A 44 2.30 16.35 -1.13
CA PRO A 44 1.30 17.08 -1.92
C PRO A 44 1.62 18.58 -1.95
N ASN A 45 0.92 19.34 -2.79
CA ASN A 45 0.95 20.80 -2.70
C ASN A 45 0.32 21.23 -1.36
N LEU A 46 1.17 21.58 -0.39
CA LEU A 46 0.76 21.88 0.98
C LEU A 46 -0.16 23.10 1.07
N GLU A 47 0.03 24.10 0.21
CA GLU A 47 -0.84 25.28 0.16
C GLU A 47 -2.25 24.89 -0.32
N ALA A 48 -2.33 24.12 -1.40
CA ALA A 48 -3.61 23.63 -1.92
C ALA A 48 -4.30 22.70 -0.91
N LEU A 49 -3.54 21.82 -0.24
CA LEU A 49 -4.05 20.95 0.80
C LEU A 49 -4.60 21.76 1.98
N GLY A 50 -3.85 22.74 2.48
CA GLY A 50 -4.29 23.62 3.57
C GLY A 50 -5.52 24.46 3.20
N ARG A 51 -5.62 24.92 1.95
CA ARG A 51 -6.82 25.60 1.44
C ARG A 51 -8.03 24.66 1.43
N LYS A 52 -7.84 23.42 0.99
CA LYS A 52 -8.91 22.41 0.93
C LYS A 52 -9.42 22.00 2.30
N ILE A 53 -8.53 21.88 3.29
CA ILE A 53 -8.90 21.63 4.69
C ILE A 53 -9.78 22.76 5.22
N ARG A 54 -9.41 24.03 4.98
CA ARG A 54 -10.20 25.19 5.40
C ARG A 54 -11.57 25.24 4.70
N GLU A 55 -11.61 24.98 3.39
CA GLU A 55 -12.85 24.88 2.60
C GLU A 55 -13.80 23.83 3.19
N PHE A 56 -13.28 22.61 3.42
CA PHE A 56 -14.08 21.53 3.96
C PHE A 56 -14.52 21.78 5.39
N ASN A 57 -13.64 22.36 6.23
CA ASN A 57 -13.98 22.73 7.59
C ASN A 57 -15.13 23.74 7.65
N ALA A 58 -15.13 24.75 6.77
CA ALA A 58 -16.19 25.75 6.70
C ALA A 58 -17.55 25.14 6.35
N ALA A 59 -17.57 23.99 5.67
CA ALA A 59 -18.77 23.26 5.29
C ALA A 59 -19.22 22.20 6.32
N LEU A 60 -18.50 22.02 7.42
CA LEU A 60 -18.88 21.11 8.51
C LEU A 60 -19.76 21.82 9.55
N SER A 61 -20.47 21.05 10.36
CA SER A 61 -21.17 21.53 11.56
C SER A 61 -20.37 21.25 12.83
N SER A 62 -20.52 22.07 13.86
CA SER A 62 -20.04 21.73 15.21
C SER A 62 -20.69 20.41 15.68
N PRO A 63 -19.95 19.48 16.31
CA PRO A 63 -18.59 19.62 16.83
C PRO A 63 -17.46 19.12 15.89
N GLN A 64 -17.75 18.82 14.61
CA GLN A 64 -16.73 18.28 13.68
C GLN A 64 -15.77 19.34 13.14
N GLN A 65 -16.13 20.61 13.26
CA GLN A 65 -15.29 21.73 12.85
C GLN A 65 -14.05 21.83 13.75
N LEU A 66 -12.90 22.00 13.11
CA LEU A 66 -11.68 22.51 13.74
C LEU A 66 -11.91 23.92 14.26
N SER A 67 -11.22 24.24 15.36
CA SER A 67 -11.32 25.55 16.00
C SER A 67 -10.65 26.66 15.17
N GLU A 68 -11.03 27.91 15.42
CA GLU A 68 -10.34 29.07 14.81
C GLU A 68 -8.84 29.08 15.15
N THR A 69 -8.47 28.65 16.36
CA THR A 69 -7.07 28.51 16.78
C THR A 69 -6.32 27.48 15.95
N ASP A 70 -6.94 26.34 15.63
CA ASP A 70 -6.33 25.31 14.78
C ASP A 70 -6.04 25.82 13.36
N LEU A 71 -6.92 26.70 12.84
CA LEU A 71 -6.91 27.18 11.45
C LEU A 71 -6.18 28.51 11.23
N ALA A 72 -5.87 29.23 12.31
CA ALA A 72 -5.20 30.51 12.28
C ALA A 72 -3.90 30.46 11.46
N ALA A 73 -3.53 31.57 10.82
CA ALA A 73 -2.31 31.65 10.02
C ALA A 73 -1.08 31.35 10.89
N GLY A 74 -0.27 30.38 10.47
CA GLY A 74 0.87 29.89 11.26
C GLY A 74 0.49 29.05 12.49
N GLY A 75 -0.79 28.69 12.62
CA GLY A 75 -1.32 27.89 13.70
C GLY A 75 -1.00 26.39 13.57
N PRO A 76 -1.63 25.54 14.41
CA PRO A 76 -1.39 24.10 14.46
C PRO A 76 -1.50 23.39 13.11
N LEU A 77 -2.49 23.74 12.28
CA LEU A 77 -2.65 23.13 10.97
C LEU A 77 -1.47 23.45 10.04
N ASP A 78 -1.07 24.72 9.94
CA ASP A 78 0.03 25.12 9.07
C ASP A 78 1.35 24.49 9.55
N ALA A 79 1.57 24.45 10.88
CA ALA A 79 2.73 23.79 11.48
C ALA A 79 2.78 22.29 11.17
N LEU A 80 1.64 21.58 11.22
CA LEU A 80 1.55 20.18 10.84
C LEU A 80 1.86 19.98 9.35
N LEU A 81 1.27 20.78 8.47
CA LEU A 81 1.50 20.69 7.02
C LEU A 81 2.99 20.86 6.67
N GLN A 82 3.67 21.83 7.28
CA GLN A 82 5.11 22.07 7.04
C GLN A 82 6.00 20.91 7.51
N LYS A 83 5.58 20.13 8.51
CA LYS A 83 6.32 18.94 8.97
C LYS A 83 6.31 17.82 7.94
N LEU A 84 5.29 17.72 7.08
CA LEU A 84 5.13 16.61 6.13
C LEU A 84 6.30 16.50 5.14
N SER A 85 6.88 17.62 4.71
CA SER A 85 8.07 17.62 3.87
C SER A 85 9.29 17.00 4.57
N LYS A 86 9.44 17.26 5.88
CA LYS A 86 10.52 16.69 6.68
C LYS A 86 10.31 15.19 6.89
N VAL A 87 9.06 14.77 7.13
CA VAL A 87 8.71 13.35 7.26
C VAL A 87 9.03 12.60 5.96
N ALA A 88 8.60 13.11 4.81
CA ALA A 88 8.89 12.51 3.51
C ALA A 88 10.41 12.39 3.25
N ALA A 89 11.18 13.43 3.54
CA ALA A 89 12.63 13.40 3.38
C ALA A 89 13.33 12.39 4.31
N ALA A 90 12.76 12.13 5.49
CA ALA A 90 13.28 11.16 6.46
C ALA A 90 12.78 9.72 6.21
N ALA A 91 11.74 9.52 5.39
CA ALA A 91 11.06 8.24 5.22
C ALA A 91 11.86 7.17 4.47
N THR A 92 12.92 7.56 3.75
CA THR A 92 13.72 6.65 2.91
C THR A 92 15.11 6.42 3.52
N GLY A 93 15.47 5.15 3.68
CA GLY A 93 16.79 4.72 4.16
C GLY A 93 16.85 4.24 5.62
N ALA A 94 18.01 3.69 6.02
CA ALA A 94 18.24 3.14 7.35
C ALA A 94 18.13 4.18 8.49
N ALA A 95 18.17 5.48 8.15
CA ALA A 95 18.04 6.59 9.09
C ALA A 95 16.58 6.89 9.49
N ALA A 96 15.58 6.34 8.79
CA ALA A 96 14.17 6.64 9.03
C ALA A 96 13.70 6.30 10.46
N ALA A 97 14.29 5.26 11.08
CA ALA A 97 13.98 4.85 12.44
C ALA A 97 14.91 5.48 13.51
N ALA A 98 16.03 6.07 13.09
CA ALA A 98 17.09 6.57 13.99
C ALA A 98 17.03 8.10 14.20
N GLY A 99 16.13 8.79 13.50
CA GLY A 99 15.94 10.24 13.62
C GLY A 99 15.19 10.67 14.89
N ALA A 100 15.08 11.99 15.07
CA ALA A 100 14.21 12.58 16.07
C ALA A 100 12.74 12.58 15.59
N PRO A 101 11.74 12.43 16.47
CA PRO A 101 10.33 12.45 16.09
C PRO A 101 9.94 13.81 15.50
N ILE A 102 9.24 13.78 14.38
CA ILE A 102 8.84 14.98 13.63
C ILE A 102 7.38 15.33 13.94
N VAL A 103 6.52 14.31 13.98
CA VAL A 103 5.10 14.40 14.29
C VAL A 103 4.90 14.19 15.79
N SER A 104 4.24 15.12 16.44
CA SER A 104 3.98 15.12 17.88
C SER A 104 2.58 14.59 18.23
N ALA A 105 2.35 14.30 19.51
CA ALA A 105 1.04 13.90 20.00
C ALA A 105 -0.06 14.96 19.75
N ALA A 106 0.28 16.25 19.80
CA ALA A 106 -0.65 17.34 19.48
C ALA A 106 -1.04 17.35 17.99
N ASP A 107 -0.08 17.05 17.10
CA ASP A 107 -0.34 16.91 15.66
C ASP A 107 -1.28 15.73 15.39
N VAL A 108 -1.05 14.59 16.05
CA VAL A 108 -1.93 13.41 15.94
C VAL A 108 -3.31 13.71 16.49
N ALA A 109 -3.42 14.45 17.61
CA ALA A 109 -4.72 14.86 18.14
C ALA A 109 -5.50 15.76 17.16
N LEU A 110 -4.83 16.68 16.47
CA LEU A 110 -5.42 17.50 15.41
C LEU A 110 -5.85 16.62 14.21
N LEU A 111 -4.98 15.73 13.75
CA LEU A 111 -5.28 14.81 12.65
C LEU A 111 -6.52 13.95 12.95
N ARG A 112 -6.65 13.41 14.17
CA ARG A 112 -7.82 12.61 14.57
C ARG A 112 -9.14 13.37 14.45
N ARG A 113 -9.14 14.69 14.73
CA ARG A 113 -10.32 15.54 14.53
C ARG A 113 -10.69 15.72 13.05
N MET A 114 -9.74 15.53 12.13
CA MET A 114 -10.01 15.51 10.70
C MET A 114 -10.37 14.11 10.18
N LEU A 115 -9.87 13.03 10.81
CA LEU A 115 -10.20 11.65 10.44
C LEU A 115 -11.65 11.24 10.75
N VAL A 116 -12.39 12.03 11.53
CA VAL A 116 -13.84 11.85 11.78
C VAL A 116 -14.72 12.56 10.73
N TRP A 117 -14.12 13.28 9.79
CA TRP A 117 -14.87 13.98 8.75
C TRP A 117 -15.65 13.01 7.85
N PRO A 118 -16.78 13.45 7.29
CA PRO A 118 -17.61 12.60 6.45
C PRO A 118 -16.86 12.12 5.19
N PRO A 119 -17.29 11.02 4.56
CA PRO A 119 -16.60 10.42 3.42
C PRO A 119 -16.33 11.40 2.27
N ASP A 120 -17.20 12.38 2.01
CA ASP A 120 -16.99 13.36 0.95
C ASP A 120 -15.92 14.42 1.27
N LYS A 121 -15.44 14.48 2.52
CA LYS A 121 -14.49 15.48 3.02
C LYS A 121 -13.23 14.91 3.66
N VAL A 122 -13.12 13.60 3.88
CA VAL A 122 -12.01 13.00 4.66
C VAL A 122 -10.66 12.95 3.93
N PHE A 123 -10.63 13.11 2.60
CA PHE A 123 -9.40 12.92 1.82
C PHE A 123 -8.21 13.78 2.25
N PRO A 124 -8.35 15.06 2.65
CA PRO A 124 -7.20 15.83 3.12
C PRO A 124 -6.58 15.25 4.39
N ALA A 125 -7.40 14.68 5.28
CA ALA A 125 -6.93 13.99 6.47
C ALA A 125 -6.16 12.71 6.11
N LEU A 126 -6.63 11.95 5.12
CA LEU A 126 -5.93 10.77 4.60
C LEU A 126 -4.57 11.14 3.97
N ASP A 127 -4.48 12.28 3.27
CA ASP A 127 -3.25 12.75 2.64
C ASP A 127 -2.19 13.17 3.68
N ILE A 128 -2.62 13.74 4.81
CA ILE A 128 -1.75 13.97 5.97
C ILE A 128 -1.37 12.64 6.63
N ALA A 129 -2.34 11.77 6.89
CA ALA A 129 -2.13 10.51 7.60
C ALA A 129 -1.13 9.60 6.87
N ARG A 130 -1.23 9.49 5.54
CA ARG A 130 -0.32 8.64 4.76
C ARG A 130 1.14 9.08 4.87
N LEU A 131 1.41 10.37 5.08
CA LEU A 131 2.78 10.85 5.31
C LEU A 131 3.16 10.73 6.78
N ALA A 132 2.25 11.06 7.70
CA ALA A 132 2.52 10.97 9.14
C ALA A 132 2.91 9.56 9.61
N VAL A 133 2.35 8.51 9.00
CA VAL A 133 2.73 7.12 9.30
C VAL A 133 4.18 6.77 8.91
N LEU A 134 4.84 7.58 8.07
CA LEU A 134 6.23 7.38 7.67
C LEU A 134 7.24 7.94 8.68
N ASP A 135 6.80 8.71 9.69
CA ASP A 135 7.66 9.16 10.78
C ASP A 135 8.00 7.98 11.70
N GLY A 136 9.10 7.31 11.36
CA GLY A 136 9.54 6.05 11.97
C GLY A 136 10.37 6.20 13.24
N ALA A 137 10.68 7.44 13.65
CA ALA A 137 11.41 7.70 14.89
C ALA A 137 10.62 7.21 16.11
N ALA A 138 11.32 6.79 17.16
CA ALA A 138 10.69 6.39 18.42
C ALA A 138 9.85 7.54 18.98
N GLY A 139 8.57 7.28 19.26
CA GLY A 139 7.60 8.29 19.70
C GLY A 139 7.17 9.29 18.61
N GLY A 140 7.55 9.05 17.35
CA GLY A 140 7.10 9.81 16.19
C GLY A 140 5.72 9.39 15.70
N GLY A 141 5.32 9.92 14.55
CA GLY A 141 4.00 9.71 13.96
C GLY A 141 3.62 8.24 13.80
N GLY A 142 4.52 7.36 13.39
CA GLY A 142 4.26 5.92 13.28
C GLY A 142 3.83 5.29 14.61
N ASP A 143 4.61 5.52 15.68
CA ASP A 143 4.30 4.98 17.01
C ASP A 143 3.03 5.58 17.60
N LEU A 144 2.85 6.90 17.47
CA LEU A 144 1.68 7.61 17.97
C LEU A 144 0.39 7.18 17.25
N LEU A 145 0.46 6.94 15.94
CA LEU A 145 -0.66 6.48 15.14
C LEU A 145 -0.97 4.99 15.35
N ALA A 146 0.02 4.20 15.78
CA ALA A 146 -0.17 2.79 16.15
C ALA A 146 -0.83 2.59 17.52
N ALA A 147 -0.90 3.64 18.35
CA ALA A 147 -1.57 3.56 19.65
C ALA A 147 -3.03 3.09 19.46
N PRO A 148 -3.54 2.11 20.24
CA PRO A 148 -4.86 1.50 19.99
C PRO A 148 -6.02 2.51 19.87
N ALA A 149 -6.01 3.57 20.68
CA ALA A 149 -7.02 4.63 20.65
C ALA A 149 -6.99 5.50 19.37
N VAL A 150 -5.90 5.43 18.60
CA VAL A 150 -5.66 6.20 17.38
C VAL A 150 -5.74 5.31 16.15
N ALA A 151 -5.15 4.12 16.20
CA ALA A 151 -5.15 3.16 15.11
C ALA A 151 -6.57 2.58 14.91
N GLY A 152 -7.26 2.26 16.00
CA GLY A 152 -8.52 1.53 15.97
C GLY A 152 -8.34 0.07 15.58
N ASP A 153 -9.46 -0.64 15.48
CA ASP A 153 -9.48 -2.05 15.10
C ASP A 153 -9.89 -2.21 13.63
N LEU A 154 -8.99 -2.79 12.82
CA LEU A 154 -9.23 -3.07 11.40
C LEU A 154 -10.26 -4.19 11.19
N ALA A 155 -10.42 -5.10 12.16
CA ALA A 155 -11.37 -6.21 12.11
C ALA A 155 -12.78 -5.80 12.54
N ALA A 156 -12.95 -4.61 13.13
CA ALA A 156 -14.27 -4.13 13.53
C ALA A 156 -15.18 -3.95 12.30
N ALA A 157 -16.40 -4.48 12.37
CA ALA A 157 -17.40 -4.31 11.32
C ALA A 157 -17.68 -2.82 11.06
N ALA A 158 -17.80 -2.04 12.13
CA ALA A 158 -17.90 -0.58 12.12
C ALA A 158 -16.75 0.04 12.91
N PRO A 159 -15.58 0.30 12.27
CA PRO A 159 -14.44 0.88 12.96
C PRO A 159 -14.73 2.28 13.50
N THR A 160 -14.16 2.59 14.67
CA THR A 160 -14.42 3.83 15.39
C THR A 160 -14.03 5.07 14.56
N PRO A 161 -14.94 6.04 14.34
CA PRO A 161 -14.60 7.29 13.65
C PRO A 161 -13.47 8.07 14.34
N GLY A 162 -12.64 8.78 13.56
CA GLY A 162 -11.47 9.49 14.09
C GLY A 162 -10.26 8.60 14.41
N THR A 163 -10.33 7.30 14.08
CA THR A 163 -9.18 6.38 14.06
C THR A 163 -8.70 6.12 12.62
N LEU A 164 -7.51 5.54 12.46
CA LEU A 164 -7.04 5.10 11.14
C LEU A 164 -7.98 4.07 10.52
N ALA A 165 -8.40 3.06 11.28
CA ALA A 165 -9.36 2.05 10.83
C ALA A 165 -10.70 2.67 10.41
N GLY A 166 -11.21 3.63 11.18
CA GLY A 166 -12.41 4.41 10.85
C GLY A 166 -12.28 5.20 9.55
N ALA A 167 -11.14 5.86 9.34
CA ALA A 167 -10.90 6.63 8.13
C ALA A 167 -10.74 5.73 6.89
N LEU A 168 -10.06 4.58 7.02
CA LEU A 168 -9.96 3.57 5.96
C LEU A 168 -11.34 3.01 5.60
N ALA A 169 -12.19 2.76 6.61
CA ALA A 169 -13.59 2.35 6.42
C ALA A 169 -14.44 3.40 5.69
N ALA A 170 -14.37 4.66 6.14
CA ALA A 170 -15.08 5.77 5.50
C ALA A 170 -14.60 5.98 4.06
N ALA A 171 -13.30 5.81 3.80
CA ALA A 171 -12.73 5.91 2.47
C ALA A 171 -13.24 4.80 1.55
N ALA A 172 -13.26 3.55 2.02
CA ALA A 172 -13.75 2.41 1.26
C ALA A 172 -15.24 2.55 0.88
N ALA A 173 -16.05 3.13 1.78
CA ALA A 173 -17.47 3.39 1.54
C ALA A 173 -17.74 4.65 0.67
N SER A 174 -16.71 5.45 0.37
CA SER A 174 -16.86 6.68 -0.41
C SER A 174 -17.06 6.40 -1.89
N ALA A 175 -17.75 7.30 -2.60
CA ALA A 175 -17.80 7.31 -4.06
C ALA A 175 -16.60 8.04 -4.70
N LEU A 176 -15.74 8.69 -3.89
CA LEU A 176 -14.65 9.53 -4.39
C LEU A 176 -13.37 8.72 -4.65
N PRO A 177 -12.85 8.68 -5.89
CA PRO A 177 -11.61 7.97 -6.20
C PRO A 177 -10.39 8.48 -5.42
N ALA A 178 -10.39 9.77 -5.03
CA ALA A 178 -9.35 10.35 -4.20
C ALA A 178 -9.26 9.68 -2.82
N ASN A 179 -10.40 9.30 -2.23
CA ASN A 179 -10.41 8.57 -0.97
C ASN A 179 -9.84 7.18 -1.13
N HIS A 180 -10.27 6.45 -2.17
CA HIS A 180 -9.79 5.09 -2.45
C HIS A 180 -8.29 5.08 -2.61
N GLN A 181 -7.76 6.00 -3.43
CA GLN A 181 -6.34 6.14 -3.67
C GLN A 181 -5.59 6.44 -2.37
N LEU A 182 -6.02 7.42 -1.57
CA LEU A 182 -5.32 7.80 -0.35
C LEU A 182 -5.42 6.75 0.76
N ALA A 183 -6.52 6.00 0.85
CA ALA A 183 -6.65 4.87 1.76
C ALA A 183 -5.68 3.74 1.40
N LEU A 184 -5.57 3.37 0.13
CA LEU A 184 -4.61 2.38 -0.34
C LEU A 184 -3.16 2.84 -0.10
N ARG A 185 -2.86 4.12 -0.31
CA ARG A 185 -1.54 4.70 -0.01
C ARG A 185 -1.21 4.71 1.47
N LEU A 186 -2.18 5.04 2.33
CA LEU A 186 -2.04 4.97 3.79
C LEU A 186 -1.75 3.53 4.23
N ALA A 187 -2.54 2.56 3.75
CA ALA A 187 -2.31 1.15 4.04
C ALA A 187 -0.94 0.67 3.55
N ALA A 188 -0.55 1.02 2.32
CA ALA A 188 0.76 0.71 1.78
C ALA A 188 1.88 1.30 2.66
N ASN A 189 1.80 2.57 3.02
CA ASN A 189 2.81 3.21 3.86
C ASN A 189 2.88 2.59 5.27
N ALA A 190 1.73 2.25 5.87
CA ALA A 190 1.70 1.57 7.16
C ALA A 190 2.30 0.16 7.11
N SER A 191 2.09 -0.58 6.00
CA SER A 191 2.68 -1.92 5.81
C SER A 191 4.21 -1.87 5.68
N ALA A 192 4.71 -0.76 5.14
CA ALA A 192 6.11 -0.50 4.93
C ALA A 192 6.75 0.38 6.02
N ALA A 193 6.00 0.77 7.04
CA ALA A 193 6.43 1.75 8.03
C ALA A 193 7.66 1.23 8.80
N ALA A 194 8.60 2.12 9.09
CA ALA A 194 9.74 1.82 9.93
C ALA A 194 9.33 1.54 11.40
N SER A 195 8.26 2.20 11.89
CA SER A 195 7.63 1.92 13.18
C SER A 195 7.12 0.47 13.23
N ALA A 196 7.73 -0.34 14.10
CA ALA A 196 7.33 -1.74 14.28
C ALA A 196 5.91 -1.88 14.85
N PRO A 197 5.46 -1.08 15.85
CA PRO A 197 4.07 -1.12 16.31
C PRO A 197 3.06 -0.87 15.20
N LEU A 198 3.29 0.12 14.34
CA LEU A 198 2.38 0.47 13.25
C LEU A 198 2.32 -0.63 12.19
N ARG A 199 3.48 -1.13 11.77
CA ARG A 199 3.57 -2.23 10.81
C ARG A 199 2.87 -3.47 11.34
N ARG A 200 3.09 -3.81 12.62
CA ARG A 200 2.42 -4.92 13.29
C ARG A 200 0.90 -4.75 13.35
N TRP A 201 0.40 -3.56 13.68
CA TRP A 201 -1.03 -3.26 13.66
C TRP A 201 -1.66 -3.55 12.29
N LEU A 202 -1.02 -3.06 11.22
CA LEU A 202 -1.56 -3.28 9.88
C LEU A 202 -1.46 -4.76 9.45
N LEU A 203 -0.32 -5.41 9.67
CA LEU A 203 -0.13 -6.82 9.29
C LEU A 203 -1.07 -7.76 10.06
N ALA A 204 -1.33 -7.49 11.35
CA ALA A 204 -2.33 -8.21 12.13
C ALA A 204 -3.76 -8.02 11.59
N GLY A 205 -4.07 -6.84 11.05
CA GLY A 205 -5.37 -6.54 10.44
C GLY A 205 -5.41 -6.70 8.92
N ALA A 206 -4.41 -7.31 8.29
CA ALA A 206 -4.26 -7.29 6.84
C ALA A 206 -5.41 -8.01 6.12
N SER A 207 -5.87 -9.14 6.67
CA SER A 207 -6.98 -9.90 6.09
C SER A 207 -8.30 -9.11 6.03
N PRO A 208 -8.85 -8.61 7.17
CA PRO A 208 -10.07 -7.80 7.12
C PRO A 208 -9.89 -6.46 6.40
N LEU A 209 -8.66 -5.93 6.34
CA LEU A 209 -8.34 -4.76 5.54
C LEU A 209 -8.45 -5.05 4.03
N LEU A 210 -7.95 -6.20 3.58
CA LEU A 210 -8.07 -6.62 2.18
C LEU A 210 -9.53 -6.82 1.78
N ASP A 211 -10.33 -7.51 2.60
CA ASP A 211 -11.77 -7.68 2.34
C ASP A 211 -12.49 -6.34 2.12
N ARG A 212 -12.03 -5.30 2.82
CA ARG A 212 -12.60 -3.94 2.73
C ARG A 212 -12.08 -3.14 1.54
N LEU A 213 -10.81 -3.28 1.17
CA LEU A 213 -10.17 -2.44 0.15
C LEU A 213 -10.09 -3.09 -1.24
N ALA A 214 -10.16 -4.43 -1.33
CA ALA A 214 -10.12 -5.16 -2.60
C ALA A 214 -11.20 -4.71 -3.60
N PRO A 215 -12.47 -4.48 -3.20
CA PRO A 215 -13.50 -4.03 -4.13
C PRO A 215 -13.17 -2.71 -4.82
N LEU A 216 -12.31 -1.87 -4.22
CA LEU A 216 -11.88 -0.60 -4.79
C LEU A 216 -10.98 -0.78 -6.02
N LEU A 217 -10.29 -1.92 -6.14
CA LEU A 217 -9.37 -2.21 -7.25
C LEU A 217 -10.12 -2.62 -8.52
N ALA A 218 -11.26 -3.28 -8.34
CA ALA A 218 -12.12 -3.77 -9.42
C ALA A 218 -13.33 -2.85 -9.71
N ALA A 219 -13.53 -1.80 -8.91
CA ALA A 219 -14.65 -0.88 -9.11
C ALA A 219 -14.59 -0.21 -10.50
N PRO A 220 -15.74 0.02 -11.17
CA PRO A 220 -15.77 0.76 -12.44
C PRO A 220 -15.20 2.18 -12.35
N THR A 221 -15.24 2.78 -11.15
CA THR A 221 -14.69 4.11 -10.86
C THR A 221 -13.19 4.08 -10.51
N ALA A 222 -12.57 2.90 -10.46
CA ALA A 222 -11.17 2.75 -10.12
C ALA A 222 -10.31 3.38 -11.22
N THR A 223 -9.49 4.35 -10.83
CA THR A 223 -8.53 5.00 -11.73
C THR A 223 -7.22 4.22 -11.74
N LYS A 224 -6.35 4.49 -12.73
CA LYS A 224 -4.98 3.97 -12.75
C LYS A 224 -4.20 4.23 -11.47
N ALA A 225 -4.49 5.35 -10.79
CA ALA A 225 -3.83 5.70 -9.55
C ALA A 225 -4.32 4.88 -8.35
N VAL A 226 -5.61 4.50 -8.34
CA VAL A 226 -6.19 3.56 -7.37
C VAL A 226 -5.55 2.18 -7.55
N ARG A 227 -5.56 1.64 -8.78
CA ARG A 227 -4.95 0.33 -9.09
C ARG A 227 -3.46 0.29 -8.79
N LEU A 228 -2.70 1.33 -9.15
CA LEU A 228 -1.28 1.43 -8.79
C LEU A 228 -1.09 1.41 -7.26
N SER A 229 -1.91 2.15 -6.52
CA SER A 229 -1.82 2.17 -5.05
C SER A 229 -2.15 0.81 -4.43
N GLY A 230 -3.11 0.09 -5.00
CA GLY A 230 -3.42 -1.29 -4.64
C GLY A 230 -2.28 -2.26 -4.93
N ALA A 231 -1.71 -2.21 -6.14
CA ALA A 231 -0.58 -3.04 -6.52
C ALA A 231 0.63 -2.84 -5.58
N VAL A 232 0.88 -1.62 -5.12
CA VAL A 232 1.92 -1.33 -4.12
C VAL A 232 1.59 -1.95 -2.75
N LEU A 233 0.35 -1.82 -2.26
CA LEU A 233 -0.07 -2.49 -1.03
C LEU A 233 0.11 -4.02 -1.13
N LEU A 234 -0.34 -4.63 -2.23
CA LEU A 234 -0.17 -6.07 -2.48
C LEU A 234 1.30 -6.47 -2.51
N GLY A 235 2.17 -5.66 -3.14
CA GLY A 235 3.61 -5.88 -3.15
C GLY A 235 4.22 -5.87 -1.73
N ASN A 236 3.83 -4.91 -0.90
CA ASN A 236 4.32 -4.84 0.48
C ASN A 236 3.82 -6.03 1.34
N LEU A 237 2.57 -6.45 1.16
CA LEU A 237 2.03 -7.64 1.83
C LEU A 237 2.74 -8.92 1.34
N ALA A 238 2.98 -9.06 0.03
CA ALA A 238 3.73 -10.17 -0.53
C ALA A 238 5.15 -10.25 0.02
N ALA A 239 5.83 -9.11 0.15
CA ALA A 239 7.13 -9.02 0.80
C ALA A 239 7.07 -9.46 2.27
N ALA A 240 6.05 -9.02 3.01
CA ALA A 240 5.85 -9.42 4.41
C ALA A 240 5.57 -10.93 4.56
N VAL A 241 4.80 -11.53 3.64
CA VAL A 241 4.58 -12.99 3.57
C VAL A 241 5.90 -13.72 3.32
N GLY A 242 6.64 -13.33 2.28
CA GLY A 242 7.91 -13.97 1.92
C GLY A 242 8.99 -13.84 3.00
N LEU A 243 8.97 -12.74 3.76
CA LEU A 243 9.86 -12.51 4.90
C LEU A 243 9.33 -13.05 6.23
N ARG A 244 8.18 -13.76 6.22
CA ARG A 244 7.52 -14.34 7.41
C ARG A 244 7.27 -13.32 8.54
N GLN A 245 6.78 -12.15 8.16
CA GLN A 245 6.51 -11.04 9.09
C GLN A 245 5.05 -10.95 9.55
N LEU A 246 4.16 -11.77 8.99
CA LEU A 246 2.78 -11.84 9.47
C LEU A 246 2.75 -12.38 10.91
N PRO A 247 1.98 -11.76 11.83
CA PRO A 247 1.87 -12.23 13.20
C PRO A 247 1.21 -13.62 13.27
N ALA A 248 1.97 -14.64 13.66
CA ALA A 248 1.52 -16.03 13.72
C ALA A 248 0.39 -16.28 14.74
N GLU A 249 0.33 -15.44 15.77
CA GLU A 249 -0.69 -15.45 16.82
C GLU A 249 -2.04 -14.90 16.37
N VAL A 250 -2.12 -14.28 15.18
CA VAL A 250 -3.37 -13.80 14.59
C VAL A 250 -3.88 -14.90 13.63
N PRO A 251 -5.02 -15.55 13.91
CA PRO A 251 -5.51 -16.68 13.12
C PRO A 251 -5.66 -16.37 11.63
N GLN A 252 -6.17 -15.18 11.29
CA GLN A 252 -6.44 -14.75 9.92
C GLN A 252 -5.16 -14.44 9.12
N SER A 253 -3.98 -14.43 9.75
CA SER A 253 -2.71 -14.23 9.05
C SER A 253 -2.43 -15.31 8.01
N GLY A 254 -2.96 -16.53 8.21
CA GLY A 254 -2.84 -17.63 7.25
C GLY A 254 -3.57 -17.38 5.93
N ASP A 255 -4.60 -16.54 5.93
CA ASP A 255 -5.45 -16.28 4.76
C ASP A 255 -4.89 -15.16 3.86
N VAL A 256 -4.01 -14.31 4.41
CA VAL A 256 -3.45 -13.14 3.73
C VAL A 256 -2.80 -13.48 2.38
N PRO A 257 -1.99 -14.55 2.23
CA PRO A 257 -1.39 -14.88 0.93
C PRO A 257 -2.43 -15.16 -0.17
N LEU A 258 -3.48 -15.91 0.17
CA LEU A 258 -4.54 -16.26 -0.76
C LEU A 258 -5.41 -15.03 -1.09
N GLN A 259 -5.80 -14.25 -0.07
CA GLN A 259 -6.57 -13.03 -0.27
C GLN A 259 -5.81 -12.02 -1.12
N ALA A 260 -4.52 -11.79 -0.86
CA ALA A 260 -3.69 -10.89 -1.65
C ALA A 260 -3.52 -11.37 -3.11
N LEU A 261 -3.41 -12.68 -3.33
CA LEU A 261 -3.39 -13.26 -4.68
C LEU A 261 -4.73 -13.02 -5.40
N SER A 262 -5.86 -13.26 -4.73
CA SER A 262 -7.21 -13.01 -5.28
C SER A 262 -7.40 -11.54 -5.65
N CYS A 263 -7.00 -10.63 -4.76
CA CYS A 263 -7.03 -9.18 -5.02
C CYS A 263 -6.20 -8.81 -6.26
N GLY A 264 -5.03 -9.45 -6.44
CA GLY A 264 -4.20 -9.26 -7.62
C GLY A 264 -4.88 -9.72 -8.91
N LEU A 265 -5.54 -10.90 -8.89
CA LEU A 265 -6.29 -11.41 -10.03
C LEU A 265 -7.47 -10.50 -10.40
N GLU A 266 -8.19 -9.98 -9.41
CA GLU A 266 -9.28 -9.01 -9.62
C GLU A 266 -8.77 -7.70 -10.23
N LEU A 267 -7.65 -7.17 -9.73
CA LEU A 267 -7.02 -5.98 -10.29
C LEU A 267 -6.63 -6.19 -11.76
N LEU A 268 -5.99 -7.32 -12.08
CA LEU A 268 -5.63 -7.65 -13.46
C LEU A 268 -6.86 -7.83 -14.34
N GLY A 269 -7.93 -8.44 -13.82
CA GLY A 269 -9.18 -8.62 -14.54
C GLY A 269 -9.94 -7.33 -14.83
N ALA A 270 -9.86 -6.35 -13.94
CA ALA A 270 -10.51 -5.05 -14.10
C ALA A 270 -9.67 -4.04 -14.92
N CYS A 271 -8.40 -4.35 -15.19
CA CYS A 271 -7.53 -3.48 -15.97
C CYS A 271 -7.80 -3.63 -17.48
N ALA A 272 -8.57 -2.70 -18.04
CA ALA A 272 -8.93 -2.72 -19.46
C ALA A 272 -7.75 -2.48 -20.40
N SER A 273 -6.76 -1.69 -19.97
CA SER A 273 -5.58 -1.30 -20.76
C SER A 273 -4.27 -1.61 -20.03
N PRO A 274 -3.81 -2.88 -19.99
CA PRO A 274 -2.59 -3.25 -19.26
C PRO A 274 -1.33 -2.48 -19.67
N LEU A 275 -1.24 -2.04 -20.93
CA LEU A 275 -0.10 -1.26 -21.43
C LEU A 275 -0.15 0.21 -20.97
N GLU A 276 -1.33 0.82 -20.89
CA GLU A 276 -1.48 2.20 -20.38
C GLU A 276 -1.27 2.27 -18.87
N GLU A 277 -1.49 1.14 -18.18
CA GLU A 277 -1.33 0.97 -16.73
C GLU A 277 -0.15 0.07 -16.38
N SER A 278 0.88 0.04 -17.24
CA SER A 278 1.97 -0.93 -17.17
C SER A 278 2.67 -1.00 -15.82
N ASP A 279 2.86 0.13 -15.12
CA ASP A 279 3.50 0.15 -13.79
C ASP A 279 2.65 -0.56 -12.72
N GLY A 280 1.32 -0.33 -12.73
CA GLY A 280 0.40 -1.00 -11.81
C GLY A 280 0.31 -2.50 -12.07
N VAL A 281 0.18 -2.89 -13.35
CA VAL A 281 0.15 -4.30 -13.78
C VAL A 281 1.46 -5.00 -13.45
N TYR A 282 2.58 -4.38 -13.76
CA TYR A 282 3.92 -4.90 -13.48
C TYR A 282 4.09 -5.20 -11.97
N ARG A 283 3.79 -4.21 -11.11
CA ARG A 283 3.89 -4.38 -9.65
C ARG A 283 2.95 -5.47 -9.12
N CYS A 284 1.75 -5.56 -9.69
CA CYS A 284 0.80 -6.61 -9.33
C CYS A 284 1.35 -7.99 -9.68
N LEU A 285 1.92 -8.17 -10.88
CA LEU A 285 2.54 -9.44 -11.29
C LEU A 285 3.75 -9.80 -10.41
N VAL A 286 4.58 -8.83 -10.03
CA VAL A 286 5.69 -9.06 -9.07
C VAL A 286 5.15 -9.49 -7.70
N ALA A 287 4.10 -8.83 -7.19
CA ALA A 287 3.48 -9.18 -5.92
C ALA A 287 2.94 -10.62 -5.94
N MET A 288 2.17 -10.96 -6.99
CA MET A 288 1.61 -12.30 -7.17
C MET A 288 2.71 -13.36 -7.30
N GLY A 289 3.74 -13.13 -8.13
CA GLY A 289 4.87 -14.04 -8.22
C GLY A 289 5.60 -14.25 -6.89
N THR A 290 5.77 -13.18 -6.11
CA THR A 290 6.39 -13.25 -4.79
C THR A 290 5.54 -14.08 -3.82
N LEU A 291 4.22 -13.92 -3.85
CA LEU A 291 3.28 -14.76 -3.08
C LEU A 291 3.38 -16.23 -3.49
N LEU A 292 3.41 -16.52 -4.80
CA LEU A 292 3.48 -17.89 -5.32
C LEU A 292 4.77 -18.59 -4.93
N VAL A 293 5.90 -17.87 -4.93
CA VAL A 293 7.17 -18.40 -4.40
C VAL A 293 7.06 -18.73 -2.91
N ALA A 294 6.45 -17.84 -2.12
CA ALA A 294 6.31 -18.03 -0.68
C ALA A 294 5.28 -19.12 -0.30
N GLY A 295 4.19 -19.24 -1.05
CA GLY A 295 3.11 -20.20 -0.84
C GLY A 295 3.35 -21.59 -1.47
N GLY A 296 4.38 -21.73 -2.32
CA GLY A 296 4.80 -23.01 -2.88
C GLY A 296 3.73 -23.68 -3.76
N ALA A 297 3.72 -25.02 -3.74
CA ALA A 297 2.87 -25.84 -4.60
C ALA A 297 1.37 -25.57 -4.41
N ASP A 298 0.90 -25.44 -3.17
CA ASP A 298 -0.53 -25.27 -2.88
C ASP A 298 -1.06 -23.96 -3.45
N LEU A 299 -0.38 -22.84 -3.19
CA LEU A 299 -0.80 -21.54 -3.72
C LEU A 299 -0.62 -21.46 -5.24
N CYS A 300 0.39 -22.12 -5.80
CA CYS A 300 0.55 -22.26 -7.25
C CYS A 300 -0.59 -23.05 -7.89
N GLN A 301 -1.07 -24.12 -7.23
CA GLN A 301 -2.19 -24.90 -7.73
C GLN A 301 -3.49 -24.09 -7.67
N ILE A 302 -3.75 -23.40 -6.57
CA ILE A 302 -4.92 -22.51 -6.45
C ILE A 302 -4.87 -21.42 -7.53
N ALA A 303 -3.71 -20.80 -7.76
CA ALA A 303 -3.57 -19.76 -8.77
C ALA A 303 -3.91 -20.27 -10.18
N LYS A 304 -3.52 -21.51 -10.51
CA LYS A 304 -3.90 -22.16 -11.76
C LYS A 304 -5.39 -22.39 -11.87
N ASP A 305 -6.00 -22.88 -10.80
CA ASP A 305 -7.45 -23.14 -10.77
C ASP A 305 -8.27 -21.84 -10.90
N LEU A 306 -7.64 -20.68 -10.65
CA LEU A 306 -8.20 -19.33 -10.87
C LEU A 306 -7.76 -18.69 -12.21
N ASP A 307 -7.28 -19.49 -13.17
CA ASP A 307 -6.92 -19.09 -14.53
C ASP A 307 -5.85 -17.97 -14.61
N ILE A 308 -4.92 -17.94 -13.65
CA ILE A 308 -3.82 -16.95 -13.67
C ILE A 308 -3.01 -16.96 -14.97
N ASN A 309 -2.82 -18.15 -15.57
CA ASN A 309 -2.02 -18.32 -16.79
C ASN A 309 -2.68 -17.62 -17.98
N ASP A 310 -4.01 -17.70 -18.10
CA ASP A 310 -4.74 -17.05 -19.19
C ASP A 310 -4.63 -15.53 -19.09
N ARG A 311 -4.72 -14.99 -17.86
CA ARG A 311 -4.54 -13.56 -17.59
C ARG A 311 -3.13 -13.08 -17.94
N ILE A 312 -2.11 -13.82 -17.52
CA ILE A 312 -0.71 -13.49 -17.82
C ILE A 312 -0.46 -13.61 -19.33
N HIS A 313 -0.96 -14.65 -19.98
CA HIS A 313 -0.81 -14.84 -21.41
C HIS A 313 -1.46 -13.70 -22.23
N ALA A 314 -2.64 -13.22 -21.81
CA ALA A 314 -3.28 -12.06 -22.42
C ALA A 314 -2.40 -10.79 -22.31
N ILE A 315 -1.84 -10.53 -21.12
CA ILE A 315 -0.93 -9.39 -20.90
C ILE A 315 0.34 -9.51 -21.76
N MET A 316 0.98 -10.69 -21.76
CA MET A 316 2.19 -10.96 -22.55
C MET A 316 1.93 -10.85 -24.06
N THR A 317 0.75 -11.26 -24.53
CA THR A 317 0.36 -11.15 -25.93
C THR A 317 0.16 -9.70 -26.35
N GLY A 318 -0.45 -8.88 -25.49
CA GLY A 318 -0.54 -7.43 -25.70
C GLY A 318 0.82 -6.73 -25.71
N ALA A 319 1.77 -7.22 -24.92
CA ALA A 319 3.12 -6.65 -24.75
C ALA A 319 4.14 -7.03 -25.83
N ARG A 320 3.73 -7.33 -27.07
CA ARG A 320 4.66 -7.72 -28.16
C ARG A 320 5.26 -6.54 -28.93
N GLY A 321 4.91 -5.30 -28.57
CA GLY A 321 5.30 -4.07 -29.28
C GLY A 321 6.77 -3.62 -29.12
N GLY A 322 7.55 -4.29 -28.27
CA GLY A 322 9.01 -4.07 -28.15
C GLY A 322 9.44 -2.83 -27.36
N GLY A 323 8.52 -2.01 -26.86
CA GLY A 323 8.84 -0.89 -25.96
C GLY A 323 9.29 -1.35 -24.56
N ALA A 324 9.87 -0.43 -23.79
CA ALA A 324 10.46 -0.75 -22.48
C ALA A 324 9.41 -1.25 -21.47
N ALA A 325 8.19 -0.71 -21.51
CA ALA A 325 7.10 -1.14 -20.64
C ALA A 325 6.61 -2.55 -21.01
N GLU A 326 6.49 -2.82 -22.30
CA GLU A 326 6.14 -4.11 -22.86
C GLU A 326 7.16 -5.19 -22.49
N GLN A 327 8.46 -4.89 -22.64
CA GLN A 327 9.53 -5.81 -22.26
C GLN A 327 9.48 -6.15 -20.76
N LYS A 328 9.25 -5.16 -19.89
CA LYS A 328 9.08 -5.39 -18.44
C LYS A 328 7.89 -6.31 -18.14
N LEU A 329 6.75 -6.08 -18.79
CA LEU A 329 5.54 -6.89 -18.61
C LEU A 329 5.73 -8.33 -19.14
N LEU A 330 6.41 -8.47 -20.28
CA LEU A 330 6.75 -9.78 -20.84
C LEU A 330 7.66 -10.56 -19.89
N GLN A 331 8.72 -9.93 -19.38
CA GLN A 331 9.69 -10.58 -18.52
C GLN A 331 9.09 -11.00 -17.17
N VAL A 332 8.29 -10.14 -16.52
CA VAL A 332 7.62 -10.53 -15.27
C VAL A 332 6.56 -11.61 -15.51
N GLY A 333 5.87 -11.60 -16.66
CA GLY A 333 4.96 -12.69 -17.03
C GLY A 333 5.67 -14.04 -17.17
N ILE A 334 6.86 -14.05 -17.80
CA ILE A 334 7.73 -15.24 -17.89
C ILE A 334 8.17 -15.70 -16.50
N ASP A 335 8.55 -14.79 -15.62
CA ASP A 335 8.96 -15.13 -14.25
C ASP A 335 7.81 -15.82 -13.48
N VAL A 336 6.59 -15.26 -13.51
CA VAL A 336 5.43 -15.81 -12.79
C VAL A 336 5.03 -17.17 -13.35
N THR A 337 4.92 -17.32 -14.68
CA THR A 337 4.59 -18.60 -15.33
C THR A 337 5.64 -19.67 -15.04
N SER A 338 6.92 -19.30 -15.00
CA SER A 338 8.01 -20.20 -14.61
C SER A 338 7.88 -20.71 -13.17
N VAL A 339 7.50 -19.83 -12.23
CA VAL A 339 7.25 -20.22 -10.83
C VAL A 339 6.11 -21.23 -10.75
N ILE A 340 5.00 -20.95 -11.42
CA ILE A 340 3.82 -21.84 -11.44
C ILE A 340 4.20 -23.21 -11.98
N ALA A 341 4.82 -23.25 -13.16
CA ALA A 341 5.19 -24.49 -13.85
C ALA A 341 6.12 -25.39 -13.01
N ARG A 342 7.16 -24.79 -12.40
CA ARG A 342 8.10 -25.51 -11.53
C ARG A 342 7.42 -26.15 -10.32
N ASN A 343 6.45 -25.47 -9.71
CA ASN A 343 5.80 -25.92 -8.48
C ASN A 343 4.65 -26.90 -8.71
N THR A 344 4.23 -27.11 -9.95
CA THR A 344 3.03 -27.87 -10.30
C THR A 344 3.27 -28.95 -11.36
N GLY A 345 4.52 -29.14 -11.77
CA GLY A 345 4.92 -30.21 -12.69
C GLY A 345 4.46 -30.02 -14.15
N VAL A 346 3.97 -28.84 -14.52
CA VAL A 346 3.62 -28.52 -15.91
C VAL A 346 4.86 -27.99 -16.64
N LYS A 347 5.14 -28.48 -17.85
CA LYS A 347 6.20 -27.93 -18.70
C LYS A 347 5.72 -26.59 -19.29
N VAL A 348 6.53 -25.53 -19.12
CA VAL A 348 6.38 -24.25 -19.83
C VAL A 348 6.72 -24.43 -21.30
#